data_AF-A0A1Y0VN64-F1
#
_entry.id   AF-A0A1Y0VN64-F1
#
_cell.length_a   1.000
_cell.length_b   1.000
_cell.length_c   1.000
_cell.angle_alpha   90.00
_cell.angle_beta   90.00
_cell.angle_gamma   90.00
#
_symmetry.space_group_name_H-M   'P 1'
#
loop_
_entity.id
_entity.type
_entity.pdbx_description
1 polymer ?
#
loop_
_entity_poly.entity_id
_entity_poly.type
_entity_poly.pdbx_seq_one_letter_code
_entity_poly.pdbx_strand_id
1 'polypeptide(L)' 'MFNDFEAEANRLIEEGLVHPAYDYILKCSHTFNLLDARGTVSVTERAGFLSRIRNMARKVARAFVEEREN' A
#
# COMPACT_ATOMS: atom_id res chain seq x y z
N MET A 1 10.47 -5.47 5.75
CA MET A 1 9.14 -6.05 5.47
C MET A 1 8.15 -5.03 4.92
N PHE A 2 7.70 -4.02 5.69
CA PHE A 2 6.77 -3.00 5.14
C PHE A 2 7.35 -2.30 3.90
N ASN A 3 8.59 -1.82 3.98
CA ASN A 3 9.24 -1.09 2.89
C ASN A 3 9.40 -1.97 1.63
N ASP A 4 9.66 -3.27 1.80
CA ASP A 4 9.82 -4.20 0.68
C ASP A 4 8.47 -4.41 -0.03
N PHE A 5 7.39 -4.58 0.73
CA PHE A 5 6.04 -4.68 0.18
C PHE A 5 5.58 -3.38 -0.47
N GLU A 6 5.95 -2.22 0.08
CA GLU A 6 5.65 -0.93 -0.55
C GLU A 6 6.40 -0.76 -1.87
N ALA A 7 7.70 -1.09 -1.91
CA ALA A 7 8.48 -1.00 -3.13
C ALA A 7 7.88 -1.88 -4.23
N GLU A 8 7.51 -3.10 -3.87
CA GLU A 8 6.87 -4.03 -4.80
C GLU A 8 5.47 -3.58 -5.24
N ALA A 9 4.66 -3.05 -4.32
CA ALA A 9 3.37 -2.46 -4.68
C ALA A 9 3.53 -1.32 -5.69
N ASN A 10 4.49 -0.41 -5.48
CA ASN A 10 4.73 0.70 -6.42
C ASN A 10 5.21 0.20 -7.79
N ARG A 11 6.11 -0.79 -7.84
CA ARG A 11 6.56 -1.41 -9.09
C ARG A 11 5.38 -2.01 -9.87
N LEU A 12 4.52 -2.78 -9.20
CA LEU A 12 3.35 -3.41 -9.82
C LEU A 12 2.31 -2.37 -10.27
N ILE A 13 2.16 -1.25 -9.55
CA ILE A 13 1.33 -0.11 -9.98
C ILE A 13 1.87 0.48 -11.29
N GLU A 14 3.18 0.68 -11.38
CA GLU A 14 3.84 1.24 -12.58
C GLU A 14 3.75 0.30 -13.77
N GLU A 15 3.74 -1.01 -13.55
CA GLU A 15 3.51 -2.05 -14.57
C GLU A 15 2.02 -2.23 -14.94
N GLY A 16 1.09 -1.51 -14.30
CA GLY A 16 -0.36 -1.63 -14.54
C GLY A 16 -0.98 -2.92 -13.99
N LEU A 17 -0.26 -3.65 -13.14
CA LEU A 17 -0.71 -4.92 -12.55
C LEU A 17 -1.55 -4.67 -11.30
N VAL A 18 -2.82 -4.29 -11.51
CA VAL A 18 -3.75 -3.82 -10.47
C VAL A 18 -3.93 -4.83 -9.33
N HIS A 19 -4.28 -6.08 -9.64
CA HIS A 19 -4.59 -7.08 -8.60
C HIS A 19 -3.36 -7.46 -7.77
N PRO A 20 -2.19 -7.78 -8.36
CA PRO A 20 -0.96 -7.99 -7.59
C PRO A 20 -0.55 -6.78 -6.75
N ALA A 21 -0.67 -5.56 -7.30
CA ALA A 21 -0.39 -4.35 -6.55
C ALA A 21 -1.29 -4.21 -5.31
N TYR A 22 -2.59 -4.48 -5.47
CA TYR A 22 -3.54 -4.44 -4.37
C TYR A 22 -3.19 -5.44 -3.25
N ASP A 23 -2.79 -6.67 -3.60
CA ASP A 23 -2.36 -7.67 -2.62
C ASP A 23 -1.15 -7.18 -1.80
N TYR A 24 -0.18 -6.53 -2.43
CA TYR A 24 0.96 -5.96 -1.69
C TYR A 24 0.58 -4.77 -0.81
N ILE A 25 -0.41 -3.97 -1.21
CA ILE A 25 -0.98 -2.92 -0.34
C ILE A 25 -1.66 -3.54 0.90
N LEU A 26 -2.37 -4.66 0.73
CA LEU A 26 -2.96 -5.39 1.87
C LEU A 26 -1.87 -5.95 2.81
N LYS A 27 -0.77 -6.47 2.25
CA LYS A 27 0.40 -6.90 3.05
C LYS A 27 1.03 -5.74 3.82
N CYS A 28 1.14 -4.55 3.22
CA CYS A 28 1.57 -3.33 3.90
C CYS A 28 0.65 -2.98 5.07
N SER A 29 -0.67 -2.95 4.83
CA SER A 29 -1.69 -2.65 5.84
C SER A 29 -1.62 -3.63 7.02
N HIS A 30 -1.54 -4.92 6.73
CA HIS A 30 -1.42 -5.95 7.78
C HIS A 30 -0.11 -5.82 8.57
N THR A 31 1.02 -5.61 7.89
CA THR A 31 2.32 -5.41 8.54
C THR A 31 2.30 -4.19 9.46
N PHE A 32 1.72 -3.08 9.00
CA PHE A 32 1.52 -1.88 9.81
C PHE A 32 0.68 -2.19 11.06
N ASN A 33 -0.46 -2.88 10.92
CA ASN A 33 -1.31 -3.22 12.07
C ASN A 33 -0.57 -4.05 13.13
N LEU A 34 0.29 -4.99 12.71
CA LEU A 34 1.11 -5.77 13.64
C LEU A 34 2.15 -4.90 14.37
N LEU A 35 2.80 -3.98 13.66
CA LEU A 35 3.77 -3.05 14.26
C LEU A 35 3.09 -2.07 15.24
N ASP A 36 1.90 -1.60 14.88
CA ASP A 36 1.09 -0.67 15.66
C ASP A 36 0.57 -1.33 16.94
N ALA A 37 0.03 -2.56 16.83
CA ALA A 37 -0.44 -3.34 17.98
C ALA A 37 0.69 -3.70 18.97
N ARG A 38 1.93 -3.85 18.48
CA ARG A 38 3.11 -4.07 19.34
C ARG A 38 3.57 -2.81 20.08
N GLY A 39 2.99 -1.65 19.81
CA GLY A 39 3.41 -0.38 20.42
C GLY A 39 4.77 0.13 19.94
N THR A 40 5.29 -0.43 18.84
CA THR A 40 6.61 -0.07 18.28
C THR A 40 6.56 1.14 17.33
N VAL A 41 5.37 1.68 17.07
CA VAL A 41 5.13 2.79 16.14
C VAL A 41 4.67 4.02 16.94
N SER A 42 5.40 5.11 16.83
CA SER A 42 5.02 6.40 17.42
C SER A 42 3.81 7.03 16.70
N VAL A 43 3.18 8.03 17.32
CA VAL A 43 2.04 8.76 16.72
C VAL A 43 2.42 9.38 15.37
N THR A 44 3.63 9.96 15.26
CA THR A 44 4.14 10.56 14.03
C THR A 44 4.39 9.51 12.95
N GLU A 45 5.01 8.39 13.31
CA GLU A 45 5.23 7.28 12.37
C GLU A 45 3.92 6.66 11.88
N ARG A 46 2.91 6.53 12.78
CA ARG A 46 1.58 6.02 12.44
C ARG A 46 0.95 6.82 11.30
N ALA A 47 0.98 8.15 11.40
CA ALA A 47 0.47 9.03 10.35
C ALA A 47 1.23 8.83 9.02
N GLY A 48 2.55 8.64 9.09
CA GLY A 48 3.40 8.36 7.93
C GLY A 48 3.03 7.05 7.21
N PHE A 49 2.90 5.95 7.95
CA PHE A 49 2.46 4.66 7.41
C PHE A 49 1.09 4.75 6.74
N LEU A 50 0.11 5.36 7.42
CA LEU A 50 -1.24 5.52 6.88
C LEU A 50 -1.26 6.37 5.60
N SER A 51 -0.45 7.43 5.54
CA SER A 51 -0.32 8.26 4.34
C SER A 51 0.21 7.44 3.15
N ARG A 52 1.28 6.67 3.37
CA ARG A 52 1.90 5.78 2.38
C ARG A 52 0.91 4.75 1.83
N ILE A 53 0.22 4.02 2.72
CA ILE A 53 -0.79 3.01 2.34
C ILE A 53 -1.91 3.66 1.51
N ARG A 54 -2.46 4.80 1.96
CA ARG A 54 -3.54 5.51 1.26
C ARG A 54 -3.11 6.00 -0.12
N ASN A 55 -1.87 6.45 -0.27
CA ASN A 55 -1.35 6.91 -1.55
C ASN A 55 -1.28 5.77 -2.58
N MET A 56 -0.77 4.60 -2.18
CA MET A 56 -0.77 3.42 -3.05
C MET A 56 -2.19 2.97 -3.40
N ALA A 57 -3.10 2.89 -2.42
CA ALA A 57 -4.49 2.49 -2.65
C ALA A 57 -5.20 3.41 -3.64
N ARG A 58 -4.96 4.73 -3.57
CA ARG A 58 -5.49 5.70 -4.55
C ARG A 58 -4.93 5.48 -5.95
N LYS A 59 -3.64 5.19 -6.09
CA LYS A 59 -3.01 4.91 -7.40
C LYS A 59 -3.63 3.65 -8.03
N VAL A 60 -3.70 2.55 -7.27
CA VAL A 60 -4.31 1.30 -7.73
C VAL A 60 -5.78 1.47 -8.10
N ALA A 61 -6.55 2.19 -7.29
CA ALA A 61 -7.96 2.44 -7.58
C ALA A 61 -8.18 3.21 -8.88
N ARG A 62 -7.33 4.22 -9.18
CA ARG A 62 -7.39 4.93 -10.46
C ARG A 62 -7.05 4.01 -11.63
N ALA A 63 -5.94 3.27 -11.54
CA ALA A 63 -5.52 2.33 -12.59
C ALA A 63 -6.62 1.30 -12.89
N PHE A 64 -7.31 0.80 -11.86
CA PHE A 64 -8.42 -0.15 -12.01
C PHE A 64 -9.65 0.43 -12.70
N VAL A 65 -9.98 1.70 -12.42
CA VAL A 65 -11.10 2.38 -13.10
C VAL A 65 -10.73 2.65 -14.56
N GLU A 66 -9.52 3.15 -14.80
CA GLU A 66 -8.98 3.40 -16.15
C GLU A 66 -8.97 2.12 -17.00
N GLU A 67 -8.57 0.96 -16.44
CA GLU A 67 -8.63 -0.34 -17.13
C GLU A 67 -10.04 -0.72 -17.61
N ARG A 68 -11.09 -0.26 -16.93
CA ARG A 68 -12.48 -0.66 -17.18
C ARG A 68 -13.30 0.33 -17.99
N GLU A 69 -12.85 1.58 -18.05
CA GLU A 69 -13.47 2.63 -18.86
C GLU A 69 -12.88 2.71 -20.28
N ASN A 70 -11.80 1.95 -20.55
CA ASN A 70 -11.22 1.72 -21.87
C ASN A 70 -11.78 0.45 -22.53
#